data_AF-A0A5U3BY13-F1
#
_entry.id   AF-A0A5U3BY13-F1
#
_cell.length_a   1.000
_cell.length_b   1.000
_cell.length_c   1.000
_cell.angle_alpha   90.00
_cell.angle_beta   90.00
_cell.angle_gamma   90.00
#
_symmetry.space_group_name_H-M   'P 1'
#
loop_
_entity.id
_entity.type
_entity.pdbx_description
1 polymer ?
#
loop_
_entity_poly.entity_id
_entity_poly.type
_entity_poly.pdbx_seq_one_letter_code
_entity_poly.pdbx_strand_id
1 'polypeptide(L)'
;MSTTLRPHDLIWLNARDALEDVTESWVDTVWHSGLPVVVRRDVDAQGRVPVGVRGMKRDQRAAGWVQPAAVVRICSPQSLVDSQTLLRSPFISQPPVQVALLLAQQTWPWTWGITGSTGYALATGIPVIHAASDLDLLIRAPQPLAREELKTWQQQLAGGLCRADTQVETPHGAFALNEWLRDGKALLKTSQGPRLVSDPWSREES
;
A
#
# COMPACT_ATOMS: atom_id res chain seq x y z
N MET A 1 7.00 -13.25 -18.63
CA MET A 1 5.70 -12.69 -18.18
C MET A 1 5.99 -11.30 -17.64
N SER A 2 5.43 -10.25 -18.23
CA SER A 2 5.60 -8.90 -17.68
C SER A 2 4.69 -8.78 -16.46
N THR A 3 5.26 -8.72 -15.27
CA THR A 3 4.51 -8.52 -14.02
C THR A 3 4.04 -7.07 -13.99
N THR A 4 2.74 -6.83 -14.10
CA THR A 4 2.17 -5.49 -14.01
C THR A 4 2.42 -4.90 -12.63
N LEU A 5 3.17 -3.81 -12.56
CA LEU A 5 3.41 -3.04 -11.33
C LEU A 5 2.15 -2.29 -10.91
N ARG A 6 1.80 -2.38 -9.63
CA ARG A 6 0.57 -1.79 -9.09
C ARG A 6 0.88 -0.82 -7.96
N PRO A 7 0.03 0.19 -7.72
CA PRO A 7 0.15 1.05 -6.56
C PRO A 7 0.30 0.22 -5.27
N HIS A 8 1.19 0.71 -4.41
CA HIS A 8 1.65 0.09 -3.15
C HIS A 8 2.60 -1.10 -3.27
N ASP A 9 2.95 -1.56 -4.48
CA ASP A 9 4.03 -2.53 -4.62
C ASP A 9 5.36 -1.89 -4.17
N LEU A 10 6.14 -2.63 -3.40
CA LEU A 10 7.53 -2.28 -3.09
C LEU A 10 8.42 -2.87 -4.17
N ILE A 11 9.26 -2.03 -4.77
CA ILE A 11 10.16 -2.44 -5.85
C ILE A 11 11.60 -2.08 -5.53
N TRP A 12 12.53 -2.96 -5.88
CA TRP A 12 13.97 -2.71 -5.78
C TRP A 12 14.51 -2.45 -7.18
N LEU A 13 15.45 -1.51 -7.25
CA LEU A 13 16.07 -1.08 -8.48
C LEU A 13 17.47 -1.68 -8.63
N ASN A 14 17.93 -1.87 -9.86
CA ASN A 14 19.27 -2.39 -10.14
C ASN A 14 20.41 -1.44 -9.72
N ALA A 15 20.16 -0.13 -9.67
CA ALA A 15 21.15 0.89 -9.36
C ALA A 15 20.49 2.12 -8.71
N ARG A 16 21.33 2.98 -8.11
CA ARG A 16 20.89 4.27 -7.56
C ARG A 16 20.33 5.18 -8.65
N ASP A 17 21.06 5.31 -9.76
CA ASP A 17 20.73 6.24 -10.85
C ASP A 17 19.48 5.85 -11.65
N ALA A 18 18.90 4.68 -11.36
CA ALA A 18 17.59 4.27 -11.89
C ALA A 18 16.42 5.03 -11.27
N LEU A 19 16.64 5.71 -10.14
CA LEU A 19 15.67 6.60 -9.51
C LEU A 19 15.82 8.00 -10.11
N GLU A 20 14.87 8.37 -10.95
CA GLU A 20 14.85 9.62 -11.71
C GLU A 20 13.99 10.69 -11.03
N ASP A 21 14.24 11.96 -11.35
CA ASP A 21 13.38 13.12 -11.05
C ASP A 21 13.03 13.30 -9.57
N VAL A 22 13.93 12.89 -8.67
CA VAL A 22 13.84 13.17 -7.23
C VAL A 22 14.54 14.48 -6.92
N THR A 23 13.86 15.37 -6.20
CA THR A 23 14.36 16.74 -5.91
C THR A 23 14.92 16.90 -4.50
N GLU A 24 14.56 15.98 -3.61
CA GLU A 24 14.82 16.09 -2.20
C GLU A 24 16.22 15.58 -1.84
N SER A 25 17.11 16.49 -1.44
CA SER A 25 18.52 16.19 -1.18
C SER A 25 18.79 15.12 -0.11
N TRP A 26 17.85 14.91 0.83
CA TRP A 26 17.99 13.85 1.83
C TRP A 26 17.93 12.45 1.21
N VAL A 27 17.39 12.30 0.01
CA VAL A 27 17.25 11.00 -0.66
C VAL A 27 18.63 10.44 -1.00
N ASP A 28 19.60 11.27 -1.39
CA ASP A 28 20.99 10.87 -1.66
C ASP A 28 21.71 10.30 -0.44
N THR A 29 21.32 10.72 0.76
CA THR A 29 21.95 10.26 2.01
C THR A 29 21.25 9.06 2.63
N VAL A 30 19.95 8.90 2.39
CA VAL A 30 19.13 7.88 3.06
C VAL A 30 18.81 6.68 2.19
N TRP A 31 18.58 6.87 0.89
CA TRP A 31 18.16 5.80 0.00
C TRP A 31 19.34 5.19 -0.75
N HIS A 32 19.27 3.90 -1.05
CA HIS A 32 20.18 3.19 -1.95
C HIS A 32 19.44 1.99 -2.55
N SER A 33 19.98 1.36 -3.59
CA SER A 33 19.32 0.26 -4.33
C SER A 33 19.02 -1.00 -3.51
N GLY A 34 19.57 -1.11 -2.28
CA GLY A 34 19.22 -2.17 -1.33
C GLY A 34 17.88 -1.94 -0.62
N LEU A 35 17.34 -0.72 -0.68
CA LEU A 35 16.05 -0.35 -0.12
C LEU A 35 15.00 -0.23 -1.22
N PRO A 36 13.74 -0.62 -0.96
CA PRO A 36 12.70 -0.49 -1.95
C PRO A 36 12.26 0.97 -2.10
N VAL A 37 11.65 1.26 -3.24
CA VAL A 37 10.75 2.40 -3.44
C VAL A 37 9.32 1.87 -3.56
N VAL A 38 8.31 2.70 -3.26
CA VAL A 38 6.90 2.30 -3.33
C VAL A 38 6.25 2.80 -4.60
N VAL A 39 5.59 1.94 -5.37
CA VAL A 39 4.82 2.35 -6.55
C VAL A 39 3.65 3.24 -6.11
N ARG A 40 3.55 4.41 -6.72
CA ARG A 40 2.49 5.39 -6.48
C ARG A 40 1.39 5.27 -7.54
N ARG A 41 0.29 5.97 -7.30
CA ARG A 41 -0.76 6.15 -8.30
C ARG A 41 -0.53 7.49 -8.99
N ASP A 42 0.05 7.40 -10.17
CA ASP A 42 0.29 8.52 -11.08
C ASP A 42 0.41 7.95 -12.49
N VAL A 43 0.53 8.81 -13.50
CA VAL A 43 0.78 8.40 -14.88
C VAL A 43 1.85 9.29 -15.50
N ASP A 44 2.77 8.67 -16.23
CA ASP A 44 3.79 9.39 -17.00
C ASP A 44 3.68 9.02 -18.47
N ALA A 45 3.75 10.04 -19.33
CA ALA A 45 3.58 9.88 -20.77
C ALA A 45 4.68 9.03 -21.41
N GLN A 46 5.83 8.88 -20.75
CA GLN A 46 6.99 8.12 -21.21
C GLN A 46 6.98 6.68 -20.69
N GLY A 47 5.92 6.27 -19.99
CA GLY A 47 5.77 4.90 -19.48
C GLY A 47 6.61 4.59 -18.25
N ARG A 48 7.16 5.63 -17.58
CA ARG A 48 7.90 5.46 -16.33
C ARG A 48 6.94 5.12 -15.19
N VAL A 49 7.45 4.36 -14.23
CA VAL A 49 6.73 3.95 -13.04
C VAL A 49 6.83 5.08 -12.00
N PRO A 50 5.72 5.65 -11.53
CA PRO A 50 5.77 6.63 -10.45
C PRO A 50 6.12 5.94 -9.14
N VAL A 51 7.10 6.46 -8.43
CA VAL A 51 7.57 5.90 -7.16
C VAL A 51 7.65 6.94 -6.06
N GLY A 52 7.56 6.45 -4.82
CA GLY A 52 7.80 7.20 -3.61
C GLY A 52 9.02 6.65 -2.89
N VAL A 53 9.90 7.55 -2.46
CA VAL A 53 11.00 7.21 -1.56
C VAL A 53 10.61 7.60 -0.14
N ARG A 54 10.90 6.71 0.81
CA ARG A 54 10.68 6.95 2.23
C ARG A 54 12.01 7.26 2.91
N GLY A 55 12.05 8.34 3.68
CA GLY A 55 13.18 8.65 4.55
C GLY A 55 13.05 8.04 5.94
N MET A 56 13.95 8.42 6.83
CA MET A 56 13.98 7.95 8.22
C MET A 56 12.83 8.55 9.04
N LYS A 57 12.45 9.79 8.74
CA LYS A 57 11.33 10.48 9.42
C LYS A 57 10.01 10.26 8.69
N ARG A 58 8.90 10.39 9.42
CA ARG A 58 7.54 10.16 8.90
C ARG A 58 7.17 11.12 7.76
N ASP A 59 7.67 12.34 7.82
CA ASP A 59 7.46 13.44 6.87
C ASP A 59 8.41 13.38 5.66
N GLN A 60 9.50 12.62 5.74
CA GLN A 60 10.42 12.43 4.62
C GLN A 60 9.82 11.49 3.58
N ARG A 61 9.17 12.10 2.58
CA ARG A 61 8.62 11.43 1.41
C ARG A 61 9.03 12.20 0.18
N ALA A 62 9.63 11.51 -0.78
CA ALA A 62 10.05 12.11 -2.04
C ALA A 62 9.36 11.42 -3.21
N ALA A 63 9.05 12.21 -4.23
CA ALA A 63 8.48 11.76 -5.49
C ALA A 63 9.61 11.46 -6.48
N GLY A 64 9.50 10.37 -7.23
CA GLY A 64 10.41 10.08 -8.33
C GLY A 64 9.79 9.18 -9.38
N TRP A 65 10.58 8.84 -10.39
CA TRP A 65 10.19 7.99 -11.51
C TRP A 65 11.23 6.92 -11.74
N VAL A 66 10.82 5.79 -12.33
CA VAL A 66 11.70 4.64 -12.59
C VAL A 66 11.33 3.99 -13.92
N GLN A 67 12.33 3.63 -14.72
CA GLN A 67 12.12 2.78 -15.89
C GLN A 67 11.73 1.35 -15.49
N PRO A 68 10.67 0.74 -16.07
CA PRO A 68 10.26 -0.64 -15.74
C PRO A 68 11.41 -1.66 -15.85
N ALA A 69 12.33 -1.46 -16.80
CA ALA A 69 13.48 -2.33 -17.02
C ALA A 69 14.53 -2.29 -15.89
N ALA A 70 14.51 -1.26 -15.03
CA ALA A 70 15.42 -1.16 -13.90
C ALA A 70 14.95 -1.92 -12.66
N VAL A 71 13.72 -2.46 -12.66
CA VAL A 71 13.13 -3.17 -11.53
C VAL A 71 13.67 -4.60 -11.46
N VAL A 72 14.31 -4.95 -10.34
CA VAL A 72 14.93 -6.28 -10.13
C VAL A 72 14.17 -7.17 -9.16
N ARG A 73 13.32 -6.58 -8.31
CA ARG A 73 12.50 -7.31 -7.35
C ARG A 73 11.21 -6.55 -7.10
N ILE A 74 10.12 -7.30 -6.94
CA ILE A 74 8.79 -6.78 -6.62
C ILE A 74 8.31 -7.52 -5.37
N CYS A 75 7.77 -6.78 -4.41
CA CYS A 75 7.03 -7.29 -3.27
C CYS A 75 5.67 -6.63 -3.24
N SER A 76 4.63 -7.38 -3.57
CA SER A 76 3.26 -6.89 -3.54
C SER A 76 2.71 -6.90 -2.12
N PRO A 77 1.76 -6.01 -1.77
CA PRO A 77 1.09 -6.05 -0.47
C PRO A 77 0.51 -7.42 -0.11
N GLN A 78 0.03 -8.14 -1.12
CA GLN A 78 -0.57 -9.48 -1.00
C GLN A 78 0.45 -10.55 -0.61
N SER A 79 1.71 -10.39 -1.01
CA SER A 79 2.76 -11.34 -0.64
C SER A 79 3.12 -11.28 0.84
N LEU A 80 2.67 -10.25 1.55
CA LEU A 80 2.99 -10.00 2.97
C LEU A 80 1.94 -10.53 3.95
N VAL A 81 0.86 -11.16 3.46
CA VAL A 81 -0.24 -11.66 4.32
C VAL A 81 -0.17 -13.15 4.62
N ASP A 82 0.89 -13.84 4.19
CA ASP A 82 1.08 -15.25 4.51
C ASP A 82 1.21 -15.46 6.02
N SER A 83 0.34 -16.30 6.60
CA SER A 83 0.23 -16.47 8.05
C SER A 83 1.49 -17.06 8.67
N GLN A 84 2.17 -17.99 7.98
CA GLN A 84 3.41 -18.59 8.46
C GLN A 84 4.57 -17.59 8.43
N THR A 85 4.63 -16.76 7.40
CA THR A 85 5.61 -15.67 7.29
C THR A 85 5.39 -14.62 8.37
N LEU A 86 4.14 -14.23 8.62
CA LEU A 86 3.79 -13.28 9.69
C LEU A 86 4.16 -13.84 11.08
N LEU A 87 3.84 -15.11 11.37
CA LEU A 87 4.20 -15.78 12.62
C LEU A 87 5.71 -15.82 12.87
N ARG A 88 6.51 -15.98 11.83
CA ARG A 88 7.99 -16.02 11.91
C ARG A 88 8.64 -14.65 11.83
N SER A 89 7.86 -13.59 11.62
CA SER A 89 8.38 -12.25 11.51
C SER A 89 9.08 -11.82 12.80
N PRO A 90 10.26 -11.17 12.74
CA PRO A 90 10.88 -10.58 13.93
C PRO A 90 10.00 -9.48 14.55
N PHE A 91 8.98 -9.01 13.83
CA PHE A 91 8.03 -7.99 14.27
C PHE A 91 6.72 -8.54 14.83
N ILE A 92 6.60 -9.86 15.06
CA ILE A 92 5.36 -10.49 15.55
C ILE A 92 4.87 -9.94 16.90
N SER A 93 5.75 -9.32 17.69
CA SER A 93 5.38 -8.65 18.95
C SER A 93 4.74 -7.27 18.74
N GLN A 94 4.78 -6.72 17.52
CA GLN A 94 4.21 -5.41 17.22
C GLN A 94 2.71 -5.55 16.93
N PRO A 95 1.84 -4.72 17.55
CA PRO A 95 0.39 -4.73 17.33
C PRO A 95 -0.07 -4.80 15.86
N PRO A 96 0.48 -4.03 14.91
CA PRO A 96 0.03 -4.12 13.52
C PRO A 96 0.30 -5.50 12.87
N VAL A 97 1.36 -6.21 13.26
CA VAL A 97 1.66 -7.55 12.73
C VAL A 97 0.74 -8.59 13.36
N GLN A 98 0.41 -8.44 14.65
CA GLN A 98 -0.55 -9.30 15.34
C GLN A 98 -1.96 -9.16 14.74
N VAL A 99 -2.42 -7.93 14.50
CA VAL A 99 -3.70 -7.68 13.84
C VAL A 99 -3.71 -8.25 12.41
N ALA A 100 -2.65 -8.05 11.63
CA ALA A 100 -2.54 -8.64 10.30
C ALA A 100 -2.58 -10.18 10.33
N LEU A 101 -1.93 -10.81 11.31
CA LEU A 101 -1.97 -12.27 11.48
C LEU A 101 -3.38 -12.77 11.83
N LEU A 102 -4.15 -12.04 12.65
CA LEU A 102 -5.55 -12.40 12.95
C LEU A 102 -6.43 -12.34 11.70
N LEU A 103 -6.22 -11.34 10.83
CA LEU A 103 -6.92 -11.24 9.54
C LEU A 103 -6.53 -12.37 8.58
N ALA A 104 -5.25 -12.75 8.55
CA ALA A 104 -4.72 -13.82 7.70
C ALA A 104 -5.18 -15.23 8.08
N GLN A 105 -5.72 -15.40 9.28
CA GLN A 105 -6.34 -16.68 9.71
C GLN A 105 -7.77 -16.83 9.22
N GLN A 106 -8.38 -15.77 8.67
CA GLN A 106 -9.73 -15.79 8.13
C GLN A 106 -9.69 -15.88 6.60
N THR A 107 -10.76 -16.43 6.02
CA THR A 107 -10.96 -16.42 4.56
C THR A 107 -11.81 -15.22 4.18
N TRP A 108 -11.32 -14.46 3.20
CA TRP A 108 -12.01 -13.29 2.67
C TRP A 108 -12.33 -13.51 1.18
N PRO A 109 -13.48 -13.01 0.68
CA PRO A 109 -13.86 -13.20 -0.72
C PRO A 109 -13.10 -12.29 -1.70
N TRP A 110 -12.16 -11.48 -1.19
CA TRP A 110 -11.30 -10.60 -1.98
C TRP A 110 -9.83 -10.82 -1.64
N THR A 111 -8.98 -10.35 -2.55
CA THR A 111 -7.56 -10.23 -2.31
C THR A 111 -7.27 -8.99 -1.47
N TRP A 112 -6.47 -9.14 -0.42
CA TRP A 112 -6.02 -8.04 0.42
C TRP A 112 -4.51 -8.12 0.70
N GLY A 113 -3.94 -7.04 1.24
CA GLY A 113 -2.51 -6.93 1.50
C GLY A 113 -2.16 -5.88 2.54
N ILE A 114 -0.92 -5.92 3.03
CA ILE A 114 -0.37 -4.97 4.01
C ILE A 114 0.44 -3.91 3.27
N THR A 115 0.24 -2.64 3.62
CA THR A 115 0.98 -1.51 3.04
C THR A 115 1.62 -0.67 4.17
N GLY A 116 2.03 0.56 3.86
CA GLY A 116 2.53 1.49 4.88
C GLY A 116 3.85 1.06 5.52
N SER A 117 4.09 1.52 6.75
CA SER A 117 5.28 1.16 7.54
C SER A 117 5.35 -0.33 7.85
N THR A 118 4.21 -0.96 8.13
CA THR A 118 4.16 -2.40 8.43
C THR A 118 4.57 -3.23 7.21
N GLY A 119 4.04 -2.90 6.03
CA GLY A 119 4.45 -3.56 4.79
C GLY A 119 5.94 -3.35 4.48
N TYR A 120 6.45 -2.13 4.69
CA TYR A 120 7.86 -1.82 4.54
C TYR A 120 8.74 -2.64 5.50
N ALA A 121 8.38 -2.70 6.79
CA ALA A 121 9.11 -3.47 7.79
C ALA A 121 9.15 -4.96 7.42
N LEU A 122 8.00 -5.56 7.10
CA LEU A 122 7.91 -6.97 6.71
C LEU A 122 8.74 -7.29 5.46
N ALA A 123 8.76 -6.39 4.47
CA ALA A 123 9.45 -6.62 3.22
C ALA A 123 10.98 -6.43 3.31
N THR A 124 11.44 -5.58 4.23
CA THR A 124 12.86 -5.16 4.35
C THR A 124 13.58 -5.74 5.56
N GLY A 125 12.85 -6.16 6.60
CA GLY A 125 13.43 -6.50 7.90
C GLY A 125 13.87 -5.29 8.73
N ILE A 126 13.57 -4.05 8.31
CA ILE A 126 13.98 -2.83 9.01
C ILE A 126 12.92 -2.47 10.07
N PRO A 127 13.32 -2.20 11.34
CA PRO A 127 12.39 -1.93 12.44
C PRO A 127 11.82 -0.50 12.39
N VAL A 128 10.98 -0.21 11.38
CA VAL A 128 10.31 1.10 11.22
C VAL A 128 8.91 1.17 11.86
N ILE A 129 8.51 0.11 12.56
CA ILE A 129 7.24 0.02 13.30
C ILE A 129 7.49 -0.16 14.79
N HIS A 130 6.55 0.31 15.60
CA HIS A 130 6.58 0.26 17.06
C HIS A 130 5.17 0.02 17.62
N ALA A 131 5.04 -0.09 18.94
CA ALA A 131 3.80 -0.45 19.62
C ALA A 131 2.60 0.50 19.36
N ALA A 132 2.85 1.73 18.92
CA ALA A 132 1.81 2.72 18.59
C ALA A 132 1.67 2.97 17.08
N SER A 133 2.32 2.16 16.25
CA SER A 133 2.14 2.22 14.80
C SER A 133 0.74 1.76 14.41
N ASP A 134 0.21 2.38 13.37
CA ASP A 134 -1.02 1.96 12.69
C ASP A 134 -0.74 0.80 11.71
N LEU A 135 -1.82 0.16 11.26
CA LEU A 135 -1.80 -0.86 10.23
C LEU A 135 -2.53 -0.35 8.97
N ASP A 136 -1.78 -0.10 7.91
CA ASP A 136 -2.36 0.23 6.61
C ASP A 136 -2.67 -1.04 5.80
N LEU A 137 -3.92 -1.21 5.41
CA LEU A 137 -4.43 -2.37 4.67
C LEU A 137 -4.93 -1.96 3.29
N LEU A 138 -4.87 -2.89 2.35
CA LEU A 138 -5.32 -2.70 0.98
C LEU A 138 -6.19 -3.87 0.55
N ILE A 139 -7.41 -3.58 0.12
CA ILE A 139 -8.30 -4.54 -0.57
C ILE A 139 -8.23 -4.25 -2.08
N ARG A 140 -8.05 -5.29 -2.90
CA ARG A 140 -8.19 -5.19 -4.36
C ARG A 140 -9.63 -5.55 -4.74
N ALA A 141 -10.36 -4.60 -5.28
CA ALA A 141 -11.78 -4.73 -5.65
C ALA A 141 -11.97 -4.45 -7.15
N PRO A 142 -11.59 -5.38 -8.04
CA PRO A 142 -11.78 -5.21 -9.49
C PRO A 142 -13.26 -5.11 -9.89
N GLN A 143 -14.16 -5.62 -9.03
CA GLN A 143 -15.61 -5.51 -9.13
C GLN A 143 -16.18 -4.98 -7.81
N PRO A 144 -17.41 -4.41 -7.81
CA PRO A 144 -18.10 -4.01 -6.59
C PRO A 144 -18.16 -5.14 -5.57
N LEU A 145 -17.86 -4.81 -4.31
CA LEU A 145 -17.93 -5.74 -3.18
C LEU A 145 -19.19 -5.50 -2.38
N ALA A 146 -19.75 -6.56 -1.78
CA ALA A 146 -20.94 -6.41 -0.95
C ALA A 146 -20.61 -5.57 0.30
N ARG A 147 -21.41 -4.52 0.53
CA ARG A 147 -21.19 -3.59 1.65
C ARG A 147 -21.21 -4.30 3.01
N GLU A 148 -22.02 -5.34 3.17
CA GLU A 148 -22.08 -6.12 4.41
C GLU A 148 -20.79 -6.91 4.68
N GLU A 149 -20.17 -7.50 3.66
CA GLU A 149 -18.89 -8.18 3.82
C GLU A 149 -17.79 -7.20 4.23
N LEU A 150 -17.77 -6.00 3.62
CA LEU A 150 -16.85 -4.93 3.99
C LEU A 150 -17.06 -4.41 5.42
N LYS A 151 -18.32 -4.42 5.92
CA LYS A 151 -18.59 -4.14 7.33
C LYS A 151 -18.05 -5.24 8.24
N THR A 152 -18.18 -6.51 7.86
CA THR A 152 -17.59 -7.63 8.62
C THR A 152 -16.08 -7.48 8.72
N TRP A 153 -15.40 -7.13 7.62
CA TRP A 153 -13.99 -6.77 7.64
C TRP A 153 -13.69 -5.65 8.63
N GLN A 154 -14.43 -4.55 8.55
CA GLN A 154 -14.21 -3.39 9.42
C GLN A 154 -14.47 -3.71 10.90
N GLN A 155 -15.41 -4.61 11.19
CA GLN A 155 -15.68 -5.10 12.54
C GLN A 155 -14.52 -5.93 13.11
N GLN A 156 -13.83 -6.73 12.29
CA GLN A 156 -12.62 -7.47 12.75
C GLN A 156 -11.47 -6.51 13.14
N LEU A 157 -11.44 -5.33 12.52
CA LEU A 157 -10.46 -4.29 12.84
C LEU A 157 -10.87 -3.44 14.06
N ALA A 158 -12.18 -3.35 14.34
CA ALA A 158 -12.70 -2.58 15.44
C ALA A 158 -12.28 -3.20 16.79
N GLY A 159 -11.66 -2.39 17.65
CA GLY A 159 -11.15 -2.88 18.95
C GLY A 159 -9.86 -3.71 18.85
N GLY A 160 -9.22 -3.74 17.68
CA GLY A 160 -7.90 -4.34 17.51
C GLY A 160 -6.81 -3.66 18.34
N LEU A 161 -5.64 -4.30 18.43
CA LEU A 161 -4.50 -3.83 19.24
C LEU A 161 -3.89 -2.52 18.73
N CYS A 162 -4.21 -2.09 17.51
CA CYS A 162 -3.82 -0.80 16.95
C CYS A 162 -4.91 -0.26 16.01
N ARG A 163 -4.80 1.03 15.66
CA ARG A 163 -5.61 1.60 14.58
C ARG A 163 -5.26 0.89 13.27
N ALA A 164 -6.28 0.52 12.50
CA ALA A 164 -6.11 -0.04 11.17
C ALA A 164 -6.91 0.76 10.14
N ASP A 165 -6.23 1.18 9.07
CA ASP A 165 -6.78 2.00 8.01
C ASP A 165 -6.82 1.17 6.72
N THR A 166 -8.03 0.89 6.20
CA THR A 166 -8.20 0.10 4.97
C THR A 166 -8.48 0.98 3.77
N GLN A 167 -7.67 0.84 2.72
CA GLN A 167 -7.97 1.37 1.39
C GLN A 167 -8.57 0.27 0.51
N VAL A 168 -9.62 0.60 -0.23
CA VAL A 168 -10.19 -0.26 -1.27
C VAL A 168 -9.75 0.31 -2.61
N GLU A 169 -9.00 -0.48 -3.38
CA GLU A 169 -8.60 -0.14 -4.73
C GLU A 169 -9.58 -0.71 -5.75
N THR A 170 -10.14 0.16 -6.57
CA THR A 170 -10.99 -0.14 -7.73
C THR A 170 -10.22 0.11 -9.03
N PRO A 171 -10.77 -0.26 -10.20
CA PRO A 171 -10.18 0.10 -11.50
C PRO A 171 -10.03 1.61 -11.75
N HIS A 172 -10.68 2.46 -10.94
CA HIS A 172 -10.70 3.92 -11.15
C HIS A 172 -9.92 4.71 -10.10
N GLY A 173 -9.47 4.06 -9.03
CA GLY A 173 -8.70 4.70 -7.97
C GLY A 173 -8.74 3.90 -6.68
N ALA A 174 -8.44 4.56 -5.57
CA ALA A 174 -8.62 3.96 -4.25
C ALA A 174 -9.30 4.93 -3.28
N PHE A 175 -10.10 4.40 -2.37
CA PHE A 175 -10.80 5.18 -1.35
C PHE A 175 -10.61 4.59 0.05
N ALA A 176 -10.80 5.40 1.08
CA ALA A 176 -10.77 4.95 2.47
C ALA A 176 -12.09 4.25 2.82
N LEU A 177 -12.01 2.99 3.25
CA LEU A 177 -13.20 2.17 3.53
C LEU A 177 -14.08 2.78 4.62
N ASN A 178 -13.47 3.28 5.70
CA ASN A 178 -14.18 3.87 6.83
C ASN A 178 -15.02 5.08 6.44
N GLU A 179 -14.49 5.95 5.60
CA GLU A 179 -15.20 7.15 5.12
C GLU A 179 -16.41 6.75 4.27
N TRP A 180 -16.21 5.81 3.32
CA TRP A 180 -17.30 5.35 2.45
C TRP A 180 -18.39 4.59 3.22
N LEU A 181 -18.02 3.73 4.17
CA LEU A 181 -19.00 3.01 4.99
C LEU A 181 -19.84 3.96 5.86
N ARG A 182 -19.26 5.09 6.31
CA ARG A 182 -19.94 6.10 7.13
C ARG A 182 -20.84 7.01 6.29
N ASP A 183 -20.29 7.59 5.23
CA ASP A 183 -20.89 8.74 4.53
C ASP A 183 -21.62 8.32 3.24
N GLY A 184 -21.41 7.10 2.75
CA GLY A 184 -21.98 6.59 1.49
C GLY A 184 -21.40 7.25 0.23
N LYS A 185 -20.46 8.19 0.38
CA LYS A 185 -19.66 8.81 -0.68
C LYS A 185 -18.19 8.52 -0.42
N ALA A 186 -17.41 8.42 -1.49
CA ALA A 186 -15.98 8.15 -1.40
C ALA A 186 -15.17 9.31 -1.99
N LEU A 187 -14.12 9.72 -1.29
CA LEU A 187 -13.06 10.53 -1.90
C LEU A 187 -12.10 9.58 -2.64
N LEU A 188 -12.38 9.33 -3.91
CA LEU A 188 -11.62 8.44 -4.77
C LEU A 188 -10.30 9.11 -5.21
N LYS A 189 -9.17 8.56 -4.77
CA LYS A 189 -7.83 8.98 -5.18
C LYS A 189 -7.50 8.37 -6.54
N THR A 190 -7.62 9.17 -7.60
CA THR A 190 -7.27 8.76 -8.98
C THR A 190 -5.86 9.21 -9.35
N SER A 191 -5.34 8.79 -10.50
CA SER A 191 -4.08 9.35 -11.05
C SER A 191 -4.20 10.80 -11.50
N GLN A 192 -5.42 11.29 -11.73
CA GLN A 192 -5.70 12.68 -12.13
C GLN A 192 -6.12 13.56 -10.93
N GLY A 193 -5.91 13.08 -9.71
CA GLY A 193 -6.30 13.75 -8.47
C GLY A 193 -7.54 13.16 -7.79
N PRO A 194 -7.90 13.68 -6.60
CA PRO A 194 -9.04 13.19 -5.83
C PRO A 194 -10.38 13.62 -6.43
N ARG A 195 -11.37 12.72 -6.44
CA ARG A 195 -12.74 12.97 -6.89
C ARG A 195 -13.74 12.47 -5.85
N LEU A 196 -14.75 13.26 -5.50
CA LEU A 196 -15.83 12.80 -4.63
C LEU A 196 -16.88 12.08 -5.49
N VAL A 197 -17.12 10.79 -5.23
CA VAL A 197 -18.02 9.94 -6.03
C VAL A 197 -19.04 9.23 -5.15
N SER A 198 -20.17 8.87 -5.74
CA SER A 198 -21.22 8.07 -5.08
C SER A 198 -20.99 6.57 -5.26
N ASP A 199 -20.51 6.17 -6.44
CA ASP A 199 -20.11 4.80 -6.76
C ASP A 199 -18.62 4.72 -7.16
N PRO A 200 -17.74 4.24 -6.27
CA PRO A 200 -16.30 4.10 -6.52
C PRO A 200 -15.90 3.15 -7.66
N TRP A 201 -16.82 2.32 -8.13
CA TRP A 201 -16.59 1.35 -9.21
C TRP A 201 -17.10 1.81 -10.57
N SER A 202 -17.88 2.88 -10.63
CA SER A 202 -18.35 3.46 -11.89
C SER A 202 -17.40 4.54 -12.38
N ARG A 203 -17.25 4.66 -13.71
CA ARG A 203 -16.76 5.91 -14.31
C ARG A 203 -17.90 6.91 -14.24
N GLU A 204 -17.96 7.73 -13.18
CA GLU A 204 -18.79 8.93 -13.23
C GLU A 204 -18.17 9.85 -14.30
N GLU A 205 -18.75 9.84 -15.51
CA GLU A 205 -18.43 10.79 -16.57
C GLU A 205 -18.66 12.20 -16.02
N SER A 206 -17.64 13.04 -16.16
CA SER A 206 -17.66 14.44 -15.73
C SER A 206 -18.20 15.31 -16.85
#